data_AF-A0A2E0Q873-F1
#
_entry.id   AF-A0A2E0Q873-F1
#
_cell.length_a   1.000
_cell.length_b   1.000
_cell.length_c   1.000
_cell.angle_alpha   90.00
_cell.angle_beta   90.00
_cell.angle_gamma   90.00
#
_symmetry.space_group_name_H-M   'P 1'
#
loop_
_entity.id
_entity.type
_entity.pdbx_description
1 polymer ?
#
loop_
_entity_poly.entity_id
_entity_poly.type
_entity_poly.pdbx_seq_one_letter_code
_entity_poly.pdbx_strand_id
1 'polypeptide(L)'
;MSTHIYSSWGRTRSPKNLAGTPGTAVTLSVAGDLLGITATTTGYATENQRYLHVLTEDNNADAPGTIKVYGYTHAFQRWFELPQSFNQVGANSAPTAVTIPAPADSGHADAADITPDEREYRTYEILGIDRVAFVGSDVGTNAWAACSTF
;
A
#
# COMPACT_ATOMS: atom_id res chain seq x y z
N MET A 1 -37.75 2.10 -27.42
CA MET A 1 -37.00 3.00 -26.52
C MET A 1 -35.82 2.20 -26.00
N SER A 2 -34.61 2.51 -26.47
CA SER A 2 -33.39 1.83 -26.00
C SER A 2 -33.09 2.37 -24.60
N THR A 3 -33.29 1.56 -23.57
CA THR A 3 -32.71 1.84 -22.25
C THR A 3 -31.21 1.71 -22.40
N HIS A 4 -30.50 2.83 -22.30
CA HIS A 4 -29.05 2.85 -22.20
C HIS A 4 -28.65 2.08 -20.92
N ILE A 5 -28.34 0.79 -21.06
CA ILE A 5 -27.74 -0.01 -20.00
C ILE A 5 -26.26 0.35 -20.00
N TYR A 6 -25.80 1.00 -18.94
CA TYR A 6 -24.36 1.14 -18.69
C TYR A 6 -23.77 -0.26 -18.49
N SER A 7 -23.22 -0.85 -19.55
CA SER A 7 -22.56 -2.16 -19.52
C SER A 7 -21.07 -2.06 -19.20
N SER A 8 -20.60 -0.95 -18.62
CA SER A 8 -19.20 -0.84 -18.21
C SER A 8 -18.97 -1.54 -16.87
N TRP A 9 -19.13 -2.86 -16.85
CA TRP A 9 -18.46 -3.77 -15.93
C TRP A 9 -17.04 -4.11 -16.45
N GLY A 10 -16.34 -3.11 -17.01
CA GLY A 10 -15.25 -3.37 -17.97
C GLY A 10 -14.28 -2.21 -18.22
N ARG A 11 -13.65 -1.66 -17.17
CA ARG A 11 -12.31 -1.04 -17.32
C ARG A 11 -11.27 -1.89 -16.58
N THR A 12 -10.97 -3.05 -17.15
CA THR A 12 -9.85 -3.96 -16.80
C THR A 12 -9.84 -4.39 -15.32
N ARG A 13 -10.27 -5.62 -15.03
CA ARG A 13 -10.32 -6.26 -13.68
C ARG A 13 -8.95 -6.47 -13.01
N SER A 14 -7.94 -5.72 -13.41
CA SER A 14 -6.62 -5.73 -12.79
C SER A 14 -6.58 -4.69 -11.68
N PRO A 15 -5.82 -4.95 -10.60
CA PRO A 15 -5.42 -3.91 -9.66
C PRO A 15 -4.86 -2.69 -10.40
N LYS A 16 -5.18 -1.49 -9.92
CA LYS A 16 -4.67 -0.22 -10.47
C LYS A 16 -3.49 0.25 -9.64
N ASN A 17 -2.36 0.53 -10.30
CA ASN A 17 -1.17 1.03 -9.61
C ASN A 17 -1.50 2.36 -8.92
N LEU A 18 -1.10 2.46 -7.66
CA LEU A 18 -1.44 3.57 -6.78
C LEU A 18 -0.63 4.84 -7.09
N ALA A 19 0.58 4.66 -7.64
CA ALA A 19 1.46 5.73 -8.12
C ALA A 19 1.20 6.13 -9.58
N GLY A 20 0.09 5.66 -10.18
CA GLY A 20 -0.38 6.07 -11.50
C GLY A 20 -0.05 5.05 -12.60
N THR A 21 1.18 5.09 -13.12
CA THR A 21 1.57 4.22 -14.25
C THR A 21 1.89 2.81 -13.77
N PRO A 22 1.52 1.73 -14.52
CA PRO A 22 1.92 0.38 -14.16
C PRO A 22 3.44 0.25 -13.99
N GLY A 23 3.87 -0.42 -12.91
CA GLY A 23 5.29 -0.61 -12.59
C GLY A 23 5.95 0.56 -11.85
N THR A 24 5.27 1.68 -11.65
CA THR A 24 5.79 2.78 -10.83
C THR A 24 5.80 2.37 -9.35
N ALA A 25 6.97 2.48 -8.71
CA ALA A 25 7.14 2.24 -7.28
C ALA A 25 6.47 3.35 -6.45
N VAL A 26 6.05 3.00 -5.23
CA VAL A 26 5.55 3.99 -4.27
C VAL A 26 6.71 4.69 -3.58
N THR A 27 6.55 5.99 -3.34
CA THR A 27 7.46 6.79 -2.55
C THR A 27 7.09 6.65 -1.08
N LEU A 28 8.09 6.34 -0.25
CA LEU A 28 7.91 6.27 1.19
C LEU A 28 7.88 7.69 1.79
N SER A 29 6.96 7.90 2.71
CA SER A 29 6.91 9.08 3.58
C SER A 29 7.70 8.82 4.85
N VAL A 30 8.06 9.87 5.58
CA VAL A 30 8.56 9.73 6.96
C VAL A 30 7.42 9.86 7.96
N ALA A 31 7.59 9.31 9.17
CA ALA A 31 6.55 9.37 10.20
C ALA A 31 6.10 10.81 10.54
N GLY A 32 7.01 11.79 10.38
CA GLY A 32 6.72 13.22 10.55
C GLY A 32 5.68 13.76 9.56
N ASP A 33 5.56 13.18 8.37
CA ASP A 33 4.66 13.64 7.31
C ASP A 33 3.19 13.30 7.57
N LEU A 34 2.94 12.40 8.52
CA LEU A 34 1.60 11.96 8.93
C LEU A 34 1.10 12.68 10.20
N LEU A 35 1.88 13.62 10.73
CA LEU A 35 1.55 14.29 11.99
C LEU A 35 0.45 15.33 11.83
N GLY A 36 -0.47 15.31 12.78
CA GLY A 36 -1.49 16.35 12.95
C GLY A 36 -2.70 16.20 12.02
N ILE A 37 -3.64 17.11 12.21
CA ILE A 37 -4.96 17.09 11.54
C ILE A 37 -4.90 17.59 10.09
N THR A 38 -3.74 18.16 9.70
CA THR A 38 -3.51 18.85 8.43
C THR A 38 -2.80 18.00 7.39
N ALA A 39 -2.26 16.84 7.76
CA ALA A 39 -1.58 15.90 6.86
C ALA A 39 -2.56 15.15 5.94
N THR A 40 -3.49 15.86 5.31
CA THR A 40 -4.63 15.30 4.57
C THR A 40 -4.31 14.96 3.11
N THR A 41 -3.17 15.45 2.61
CA THR A 41 -2.69 15.25 1.24
C THR A 41 -1.52 14.28 1.15
N THR A 42 -1.00 13.79 2.28
CA THR A 42 0.09 12.81 2.31
C THR A 42 -0.39 11.45 1.81
N GLY A 43 0.53 10.67 1.23
CA GLY A 43 0.23 9.36 0.68
C GLY A 43 -0.69 9.40 -0.55
N TYR A 44 -1.29 8.27 -0.86
CA TYR A 44 -2.01 8.04 -2.10
C TYR A 44 -3.50 7.87 -1.86
N ALA A 45 -4.32 8.40 -2.77
CA ALA A 45 -5.77 8.20 -2.74
C ALA A 45 -6.12 6.74 -3.08
N THR A 46 -7.02 6.14 -2.29
CA THR A 46 -7.49 4.77 -2.53
C THR A 46 -8.64 4.71 -3.52
N GLU A 47 -9.28 5.84 -3.83
CA GLU A 47 -10.49 5.94 -4.67
C GLU A 47 -11.63 5.03 -4.21
N ASN A 48 -11.75 4.80 -2.89
CA ASN A 48 -12.75 3.92 -2.28
C ASN A 48 -12.71 2.47 -2.83
N GLN A 49 -11.51 2.00 -3.17
CA GLN A 49 -11.25 0.60 -3.49
C GLN A 49 -11.33 -0.26 -2.22
N ARG A 50 -11.51 -1.58 -2.40
CA ARG A 50 -11.71 -2.51 -1.29
C ARG A 50 -10.41 -3.15 -0.81
N TYR A 51 -9.52 -3.45 -1.72
CA TYR A 51 -8.27 -4.13 -1.44
C TYR A 51 -7.07 -3.28 -1.85
N LEU A 52 -6.02 -3.34 -1.03
CA LEU A 52 -4.69 -2.82 -1.30
C LEU A 52 -3.74 -4.00 -1.45
N HIS A 53 -3.05 -4.06 -2.57
CA HIS A 53 -2.01 -5.01 -2.89
C HIS A 53 -0.67 -4.32 -2.72
N VAL A 54 0.23 -4.91 -1.94
CA VAL A 54 1.58 -4.39 -1.71
C VAL A 54 2.58 -5.47 -2.08
N LEU A 55 3.52 -5.13 -2.94
CA LEU A 55 4.66 -5.96 -3.31
C LEU A 55 5.92 -5.26 -2.83
N THR A 56 6.79 -5.98 -2.14
CA THR A 56 8.12 -5.50 -1.77
C THR A 56 9.17 -6.44 -2.32
N GLU A 57 10.24 -5.86 -2.84
CA GLU A 57 11.40 -6.60 -3.31
C GLU A 57 12.68 -5.90 -2.85
N ASP A 58 13.78 -6.63 -2.81
CA ASP A 58 15.09 -6.09 -2.53
C ASP A 58 15.45 -5.00 -3.56
N ASN A 59 16.21 -3.99 -3.16
CA ASN A 59 16.73 -2.97 -4.08
C ASN A 59 18.24 -3.09 -4.30
N ASN A 60 18.86 -4.19 -3.84
CA ASN A 60 20.30 -4.42 -3.93
C ASN A 60 21.11 -3.24 -3.33
N ALA A 61 20.68 -2.75 -2.17
CA ALA A 61 21.28 -1.58 -1.54
C ALA A 61 21.23 -1.69 -0.01
N ASP A 62 22.37 -1.90 0.65
CA ASP A 62 22.47 -1.96 2.12
C ASP A 62 21.43 -2.90 2.80
N ALA A 63 21.31 -2.83 4.13
CA ALA A 63 20.38 -3.67 4.87
C ALA A 63 18.91 -3.29 4.57
N PRO A 64 18.03 -4.27 4.29
CA PRO A 64 16.67 -4.01 3.84
C PRO A 64 15.82 -3.30 4.90
N GLY A 65 15.15 -2.22 4.49
CA GLY A 65 14.35 -1.35 5.34
C GLY A 65 12.94 -1.87 5.63
N THR A 66 12.45 -1.72 6.85
CA THR A 66 11.05 -2.06 7.17
C THR A 66 10.08 -1.02 6.63
N ILE A 67 8.96 -1.47 6.03
CA ILE A 67 7.88 -0.61 5.55
C ILE A 67 6.62 -0.81 6.40
N LYS A 68 6.07 0.29 6.90
CA LYS A 68 4.80 0.36 7.61
C LYS A 68 3.72 0.98 6.74
N VAL A 69 2.50 0.44 6.81
CA VAL A 69 1.35 0.97 6.08
C VAL A 69 0.40 1.68 7.03
N TYR A 70 -0.02 2.89 6.67
CA TYR A 70 -0.96 3.71 7.42
C TYR A 70 -2.19 4.03 6.57
N GLY A 71 -3.36 4.02 7.21
CA GLY A 71 -4.62 4.43 6.61
C GLY A 71 -5.03 5.82 7.10
N TYR A 72 -5.73 6.57 6.26
CA TYR A 72 -6.32 7.86 6.60
C TYR A 72 -7.79 7.90 6.21
N THR A 73 -8.60 8.47 7.09
CA THR A 73 -10.03 8.69 6.85
C THR A 73 -10.36 10.17 7.05
N HIS A 74 -10.92 10.81 6.01
CA HIS A 74 -11.35 12.20 6.02
C HIS A 74 -12.42 12.49 7.07
N ALA A 75 -13.26 11.50 7.40
CA ALA A 75 -14.27 11.63 8.46
C ALA A 75 -13.65 11.88 9.84
N PHE A 76 -12.46 11.31 10.10
CA PHE A 76 -11.74 11.48 11.37
C PHE A 76 -10.61 12.51 11.28
N GLN A 77 -10.16 12.83 10.06
CA GLN A 77 -8.97 13.64 9.80
C GLN A 77 -7.74 13.12 10.56
N ARG A 78 -7.59 11.79 10.63
CA ARG A 78 -6.52 11.13 11.37
C ARG A 78 -5.93 9.99 10.54
N TRP A 79 -4.62 9.86 10.65
CA TRP A 79 -3.88 8.67 10.27
C TRP A 79 -3.99 7.62 11.37
N PHE A 80 -4.04 6.36 10.98
CA PHE A 80 -4.03 5.22 11.88
C PHE A 80 -3.27 4.06 11.25
N GLU A 81 -2.84 3.14 12.11
CA GLU A 81 -2.08 1.96 11.73
C GLU A 81 -2.98 0.96 11.00
N LEU A 82 -2.57 0.51 9.81
CA LEU A 82 -3.32 -0.48 9.02
C LEU A 82 -2.83 -1.90 9.37
N PRO A 83 -3.63 -2.75 10.06
CA PRO A 83 -3.26 -4.12 10.43
C PRO A 83 -3.28 -5.09 9.24
N GLN A 84 -2.52 -6.21 9.32
CA GLN A 84 -2.17 -7.06 8.15
C GLN A 84 -3.35 -7.91 7.70
N SER A 85 -4.19 -8.23 8.67
CA SER A 85 -5.47 -8.87 8.54
C SER A 85 -6.51 -7.87 9.01
N PHE A 86 -6.95 -6.95 8.16
CA PHE A 86 -8.15 -6.20 8.53
C PHE A 86 -9.35 -7.14 8.48
N ASN A 87 -9.77 -7.62 9.65
CA ASN A 87 -11.12 -8.07 9.93
C ASN A 87 -11.38 -7.81 11.42
N GLN A 88 -11.85 -6.62 11.80
CA GLN A 88 -12.17 -6.35 13.21
C GLN A 88 -13.61 -5.88 13.43
N VAL A 89 -14.38 -6.72 14.12
CA VAL A 89 -15.64 -6.38 14.79
C VAL A 89 -15.36 -6.39 16.31
N GLY A 90 -14.81 -5.28 16.84
CA GLY A 90 -14.43 -5.05 18.26
C GLY A 90 -13.16 -5.82 18.73
N ALA A 91 -12.47 -5.52 19.85
CA ALA A 91 -12.38 -4.32 20.68
C ALA A 91 -10.96 -3.71 20.54
N ASN A 92 -10.86 -2.38 20.62
CA ASN A 92 -9.64 -1.62 20.32
C ASN A 92 -8.72 -1.49 21.54
N SER A 93 -7.61 -2.24 21.53
CA SER A 93 -6.41 -1.98 22.33
C SER A 93 -5.30 -1.61 21.36
N ALA A 94 -5.19 -0.32 20.99
CA ALA A 94 -4.14 0.28 20.14
C ALA A 94 -3.42 -0.71 19.18
N PRO A 95 -4.00 -1.04 18.00
CA PRO A 95 -3.38 -1.98 17.06
C PRO A 95 -2.02 -1.46 16.60
N THR A 96 -1.00 -2.31 16.60
CA THR A 96 0.33 -2.01 16.06
C THR A 96 0.32 -2.06 14.53
N ALA A 97 0.99 -1.11 13.87
CA ALA A 97 1.15 -1.07 12.41
C ALA A 97 1.83 -2.32 11.90
N VAL A 98 1.37 -2.74 10.73
CA VAL A 98 2.00 -3.86 10.03
C VAL A 98 3.35 -3.42 9.57
N THR A 99 4.32 -4.11 10.14
CA THR A 99 5.65 -4.20 9.58
C THR A 99 5.57 -5.22 8.46
N ILE A 100 5.72 -4.76 7.22
CA ILE A 100 6.13 -5.63 6.13
C ILE A 100 7.63 -5.80 6.32
N PRO A 101 8.11 -6.98 6.77
CA PRO A 101 9.53 -7.23 6.76
C PRO A 101 9.95 -7.13 5.30
N ALA A 102 10.98 -6.35 5.04
CA ALA A 102 11.56 -6.40 3.73
C ALA A 102 12.09 -7.81 3.46
N PRO A 103 12.02 -8.28 2.20
CA PRO A 103 12.66 -9.53 1.84
C PRO A 103 14.14 -9.48 2.20
N ALA A 104 14.71 -10.64 2.53
CA ALA A 104 16.12 -10.72 2.87
C ALA A 104 16.97 -10.24 1.69
N ASP A 105 18.14 -9.63 1.99
CA ASP A 105 19.14 -9.31 0.96
C ASP A 105 19.48 -10.59 0.20
N SER A 106 19.16 -10.56 -1.08
CA SER A 106 19.27 -11.68 -2.00
C SER A 106 20.69 -11.83 -2.56
N GLY A 107 21.56 -10.84 -2.34
CA GLY A 107 22.93 -10.80 -2.86
C GLY A 107 22.99 -10.62 -4.39
N HIS A 108 21.87 -10.27 -5.02
CA HIS A 108 21.77 -10.02 -6.46
C HIS A 108 22.39 -8.69 -6.84
N ALA A 109 23.09 -8.61 -7.97
CA ALA A 109 23.82 -7.41 -8.38
C ALA A 109 22.95 -6.35 -9.10
N ASP A 110 21.71 -6.69 -9.45
CA ASP A 110 20.72 -5.80 -10.10
C ASP A 110 19.30 -6.24 -9.67
N ALA A 111 18.37 -5.29 -9.61
CA ALA A 111 16.95 -5.56 -9.37
C ALA A 111 16.33 -6.45 -10.47
N ALA A 112 16.92 -6.45 -11.67
CA ALA A 112 16.53 -7.35 -12.76
C ALA A 112 16.79 -8.83 -12.48
N ASP A 113 17.69 -9.15 -11.54
CA ASP A 113 18.07 -10.52 -11.21
C ASP A 113 17.23 -11.13 -10.07
N ILE A 114 16.35 -10.33 -9.45
CA ILE A 114 15.49 -10.76 -8.34
C ILE A 114 14.42 -11.73 -8.85
N THR A 115 14.39 -12.91 -8.24
CA THR A 115 13.45 -13.97 -8.59
C THR A 115 12.08 -13.75 -7.92
N PRO A 116 10.98 -14.33 -8.45
CA PRO A 116 9.67 -14.23 -7.82
C PRO A 116 9.61 -14.78 -6.38
N ASP A 117 10.47 -15.74 -6.04
CA ASP A 117 10.51 -16.36 -4.71
C ASP A 117 11.12 -15.44 -3.64
N GLU A 118 11.81 -14.38 -4.07
CA GLU A 118 12.45 -13.37 -3.20
C GLU A 118 11.57 -12.13 -2.98
N ARG A 119 10.34 -12.16 -3.49
CA ARG A 119 9.37 -11.07 -3.34
C ARG A 119 8.39 -11.38 -2.22
N GLU A 120 8.08 -10.37 -1.43
CA GLU A 120 7.02 -10.44 -0.42
C GLU A 120 5.78 -9.72 -0.96
N TYR A 121 4.66 -10.43 -1.05
CA TYR A 121 3.38 -9.91 -1.52
C TYR A 121 2.30 -10.01 -0.45
N ARG A 122 1.60 -8.91 -0.17
CA ARG A 122 0.53 -8.83 0.83
C ARG A 122 -0.69 -8.12 0.28
N THR A 123 -1.87 -8.53 0.77
CA THR A 123 -3.14 -7.87 0.46
C THR A 123 -3.83 -7.42 1.75
N TYR A 124 -4.34 -6.19 1.77
CA TYR A 124 -5.03 -5.56 2.89
C TYR A 124 -6.44 -5.16 2.48
N GLU A 125 -7.43 -5.38 3.34
CA GLU A 125 -8.77 -4.80 3.14
C GLU A 125 -8.78 -3.36 3.66
N ILE A 126 -9.20 -2.43 2.80
CA ILE A 126 -9.12 -0.97 3.01
C ILE A 126 -10.45 -0.27 2.79
N LEU A 127 -11.57 -0.99 2.90
CA LEU A 127 -12.90 -0.44 2.73
C LEU A 127 -13.13 0.74 3.69
N GLY A 128 -13.52 1.90 3.14
CA GLY A 128 -13.77 3.12 3.92
C GLY A 128 -12.51 3.91 4.31
N ILE A 129 -11.35 3.53 3.78
CA ILE A 129 -10.10 4.29 3.91
C ILE A 129 -9.95 5.18 2.68
N ASP A 130 -9.70 6.47 2.88
CA ASP A 130 -9.61 7.46 1.80
C ASP A 130 -8.20 7.53 1.20
N ARG A 131 -7.17 7.37 2.04
CA ARG A 131 -5.77 7.42 1.63
C ARG A 131 -4.92 6.40 2.37
N VAL A 132 -3.83 5.97 1.74
CA VAL A 132 -2.81 5.13 2.36
C VAL A 132 -1.43 5.72 2.19
N ALA A 133 -0.59 5.58 3.20
CA ALA A 133 0.80 6.01 3.18
C ALA A 133 1.72 4.86 3.57
N PHE A 134 2.88 4.81 2.94
CA PHE A 134 3.95 3.87 3.23
C PHE A 134 5.04 4.63 3.96
N VAL A 135 5.38 4.20 5.18
CA VAL A 135 6.36 4.87 6.03
C VAL A 135 7.47 3.92 6.39
N GLY A 136 8.71 4.30 6.13
CA GLY A 136 9.85 3.43 6.34
C GLY A 136 11.10 3.98 5.67
N SER A 137 12.03 3.07 5.42
CA SER A 137 13.26 3.34 4.67
C SER A 137 13.17 2.60 3.34
N ASP A 138 13.49 3.29 2.25
CA ASP A 138 13.60 2.73 0.89
C ASP A 138 15.01 2.19 0.62
N VAL A 139 15.92 2.38 1.56
CA VAL A 139 17.23 1.72 1.59
C VAL A 139 17.03 0.21 1.53
N GLY A 140 17.48 -0.39 0.44
CA GLY A 140 17.45 -1.85 0.21
C GLY A 140 16.08 -2.43 -0.03
N THR A 141 15.04 -1.62 -0.26
CA THR A 141 13.69 -2.16 -0.49
C THR A 141 12.89 -1.28 -1.43
N ASN A 142 12.49 -1.85 -2.55
CA ASN A 142 11.51 -1.25 -3.44
C ASN A 142 10.11 -1.72 -3.06
N ALA A 143 9.12 -0.82 -3.19
CA ALA A 143 7.73 -1.14 -2.92
C ALA A 143 6.83 -0.71 -4.07
N TRP A 144 5.85 -1.56 -4.39
CA TRP A 144 4.76 -1.26 -5.32
C TRP A 144 3.44 -1.45 -4.62
N ALA A 145 2.48 -0.62 -4.98
CA ALA A 145 1.13 -0.72 -4.48
C ALA A 145 0.11 -0.62 -5.59
N ALA A 146 -0.98 -1.38 -5.45
CA ALA A 146 -2.12 -1.30 -6.33
C ALA A 146 -3.42 -1.51 -5.56
N CYS A 147 -4.52 -0.95 -6.04
CA CYS A 147 -5.84 -1.13 -5.43
C CYS A 147 -6.81 -1.87 -6.35
N SER A 148 -7.70 -2.69 -5.77
CA SER A 148 -8.77 -3.38 -6.48
C SER A 148 -10.10 -3.32 -5.72
N THR A 149 -11.20 -3.55 -6.44
CA THR A 149 -12.55 -3.63 -5.88
C THR A 149 -12.96 -5.08 -5.58
N PHE A 150 -12.33 -6.05 -6.25
CA PHE A 150 -12.64 -7.48 -6.22
C PHE A 150 -11.38 -8.29 -5.92
#